data_AF-A0A6L8N088-F1
#
_entry.id   AF-A0A6L8N088-F1
#
_cell.length_a   1.000
_cell.length_b   1.000
_cell.length_c   1.000
_cell.angle_alpha   90.00
_cell.angle_beta   90.00
_cell.angle_gamma   90.00
#
_symmetry.space_group_name_H-M   'P 1'
#
loop_
_entity.id
_entity.type
_entity.pdbx_description
1 polymer ?
#
loop_
_entity_poly.entity_id
_entity_poly.type
_entity_poly.pdbx_seq_one_letter_code
_entity_poly.pdbx_strand_id
1 'polypeptide(L)'
;RDSVSDPVRLARAAALRAEWNEAYWTSVGWWEHRVVTGSEPRLYDCFNESDAMVSDISSVVSDYMASGKPYAVTDSAALGADEFQRQNTAARAATVLSNSAVELDQLLAAVASPEDDQLAGARRELKHYLLGPDRPSSLERFNSAVRTLQAVAEARNRGVAQRTGEQPAEPRPAAGPSGDPAEEIAEAEETNGSEAPVAG
;
A
#
# COMPACT_ATOMS: atom_id res chain seq x y z
N ARG A 1 26.71 1.05 1.30
CA ARG A 1 27.05 -0.30 1.79
C ARG A 1 25.92 -1.19 1.32
N ASP A 2 26.11 -1.83 0.18
CA ASP A 2 25.06 -2.58 -0.49
C ASP A 2 24.84 -3.89 0.27
N SER A 3 23.75 -3.96 1.03
CA SER A 3 23.25 -5.22 1.57
C SER A 3 22.62 -6.00 0.41
N VAL A 4 23.46 -6.56 -0.46
CA VAL A 4 23.01 -7.53 -1.45
C VAL A 4 22.49 -8.72 -0.66
N SER A 5 21.17 -8.86 -0.63
CA SER A 5 20.50 -9.98 0.02
C SER A 5 20.94 -11.27 -0.64
N ASP A 6 21.56 -12.17 0.14
CA ASP A 6 21.97 -13.50 -0.31
C ASP A 6 20.71 -14.32 -0.68
N PRO A 7 20.49 -14.63 -1.96
CA PRO A 7 19.28 -15.31 -2.42
C PRO A 7 19.15 -16.72 -1.86
N VAL A 8 20.27 -17.40 -1.58
CA VAL A 8 20.26 -18.75 -1.00
C VAL A 8 19.76 -18.70 0.44
N ARG A 9 20.22 -17.71 1.21
CA ARG A 9 19.74 -17.50 2.59
C ARG A 9 18.26 -17.11 2.63
N LEU A 10 17.81 -16.24 1.72
CA LEU A 10 16.40 -15.88 1.62
C LEU A 10 15.52 -17.09 1.28
N ALA A 11 15.93 -17.91 0.30
CA ALA A 11 15.23 -19.12 -0.07
C ALA A 11 15.18 -20.12 1.10
N ARG A 12 16.30 -20.32 1.82
CA ARG A 12 16.32 -21.20 2.98
C ARG A 12 15.44 -20.70 4.12
N ALA A 13 15.44 -19.39 4.39
CA ALA A 13 14.56 -18.79 5.39
C ALA A 13 13.07 -18.94 5.02
N ALA A 14 12.73 -18.79 3.74
CA ALA A 14 11.37 -19.04 3.26
C ALA A 14 10.95 -20.51 3.43
N ALA A 15 11.84 -21.45 3.08
CA ALA A 15 11.59 -22.89 3.27
C ALA A 15 11.37 -23.24 4.74
N LEU A 16 12.25 -22.79 5.64
CA LEU A 16 12.11 -23.03 7.08
C LEU A 16 10.82 -22.46 7.67
N ARG A 17 10.36 -21.31 7.15
CA ARG A 17 9.07 -20.71 7.56
C ARG A 17 7.89 -21.57 7.10
N ALA A 18 7.93 -22.08 5.86
CA ALA A 18 6.89 -22.97 5.36
C ALA A 18 6.85 -24.29 6.17
N GLU A 19 8.01 -24.90 6.43
CA GLU A 19 8.14 -26.09 7.27
C GLU A 19 7.57 -25.85 8.69
N TRP A 20 7.89 -24.71 9.31
CA TRP A 20 7.34 -24.33 10.62
C TRP A 20 5.83 -24.13 10.58
N ASN A 21 5.30 -23.45 9.56
CA ASN A 21 3.87 -23.17 9.43
C ASN A 21 3.06 -24.47 9.27
N GLU A 22 3.53 -25.38 8.42
CA GLU A 22 2.92 -26.71 8.25
C GLU A 22 2.91 -27.50 9.56
N ALA A 23 4.04 -27.52 10.28
CA ALA A 23 4.14 -28.17 11.58
C ALA A 23 3.19 -27.54 12.62
N TYR A 24 3.06 -26.21 12.63
CA TYR A 24 2.15 -25.49 13.52
C TYR A 24 0.70 -25.91 13.28
N TRP A 25 0.21 -25.85 12.05
CA TRP A 25 -1.19 -26.17 11.74
C TRP A 25 -1.52 -27.66 11.87
N THR A 26 -0.55 -28.54 11.65
CA THR A 26 -0.73 -29.99 11.90
C THR A 26 -0.72 -30.34 13.39
N SER A 27 -0.11 -29.50 14.23
CA SER A 27 -0.03 -29.75 15.68
C SER A 27 -1.33 -29.45 16.44
N VAL A 28 -2.28 -28.75 15.81
CA VAL A 28 -3.54 -28.31 16.42
C VAL A 28 -4.73 -29.08 15.83
N GLY A 29 -5.68 -29.45 16.67
CA GLY A 29 -6.94 -30.02 16.19
C GLY A 29 -7.79 -28.97 15.46
N TRP A 30 -8.53 -29.39 14.43
CA TRP A 30 -9.42 -28.50 13.66
C TRP A 30 -10.55 -27.88 14.49
N TRP A 31 -10.89 -28.49 15.63
CA TRP A 31 -11.92 -28.01 16.57
C TRP A 31 -11.37 -27.06 17.65
N GLU A 32 -10.05 -26.88 17.73
CA GLU A 32 -9.45 -26.11 18.80
C GLU A 32 -9.58 -24.60 18.54
N HIS A 33 -10.15 -23.89 19.51
CA HIS A 33 -10.08 -22.42 19.50
C HIS A 33 -8.64 -21.99 19.76
N ARG A 34 -8.09 -21.22 18.81
CA ARG A 34 -6.74 -20.65 18.89
C ARG A 34 -6.80 -19.14 19.07
N VAL A 35 -5.98 -18.64 19.99
CA VAL A 35 -5.73 -17.21 20.17
C VAL A 35 -4.28 -16.94 19.83
N VAL A 36 -4.04 -16.11 18.81
CA VAL A 36 -2.71 -15.72 18.35
C VAL A 36 -2.44 -14.29 18.81
N THR A 37 -1.55 -14.12 19.77
CA THR A 37 -1.15 -12.80 20.31
C THR A 37 0.28 -12.41 19.95
N GLY A 38 1.08 -13.38 19.47
CA GLY A 38 2.47 -13.18 19.09
C GLY A 38 2.64 -12.85 17.61
N SER A 39 3.90 -12.83 17.17
CA SER A 39 4.26 -12.64 15.75
C SER A 39 4.05 -13.88 14.88
N GLU A 40 3.75 -15.02 15.49
CA GLU A 40 3.64 -16.33 14.85
C GLU A 40 2.40 -17.09 15.35
N PRO A 41 1.63 -17.76 14.47
CA PRO A 41 1.73 -17.72 13.01
C PRO A 41 1.50 -16.30 12.46
N ARG A 42 2.05 -16.01 11.27
CA ARG A 42 1.92 -14.67 10.69
C ARG A 42 0.49 -14.44 10.25
N LEU A 43 0.07 -13.19 10.21
CA LEU A 43 -1.28 -12.80 9.81
C LEU A 43 -1.70 -13.42 8.46
N TYR A 44 -0.86 -13.33 7.43
CA TYR A 44 -1.17 -13.90 6.12
C TYR A 44 -1.19 -15.42 6.11
N ASP A 45 -0.45 -16.09 7.00
CA ASP A 45 -0.53 -17.54 7.15
C ASP A 45 -1.89 -17.93 7.76
N CYS A 46 -2.37 -17.19 8.76
CA CYS A 46 -3.73 -17.36 9.28
C CYS A 46 -4.80 -17.15 8.20
N PHE A 47 -4.63 -16.15 7.33
CA PHE A 47 -5.57 -15.90 6.22
C PHE A 47 -5.60 -17.04 5.21
N ASN A 48 -4.44 -17.65 4.95
CA ASN A 48 -4.34 -18.77 4.02
C ASN A 48 -5.04 -20.01 4.57
N GLU A 49 -4.95 -20.27 5.87
CA GLU A 49 -5.63 -21.40 6.53
C GLU A 49 -7.12 -21.16 6.81
N SER A 50 -7.58 -19.91 6.95
CA SER A 50 -8.99 -19.64 7.24
C SER A 50 -9.89 -19.74 6.02
N ASP A 51 -11.09 -20.31 6.14
CA ASP A 51 -12.08 -20.30 5.04
C ASP A 51 -12.89 -19.00 4.96
N ALA A 52 -13.08 -18.35 6.10
CA ALA A 52 -13.74 -17.04 6.21
C ALA A 52 -13.17 -16.22 7.36
N MET A 53 -13.47 -14.92 7.34
CA MET A 53 -13.08 -13.99 8.40
C MET A 53 -14.28 -13.21 8.92
N VAL A 54 -14.31 -12.96 10.23
CA VAL A 54 -15.20 -11.98 10.86
C VAL A 54 -14.33 -10.90 11.50
N SER A 55 -14.60 -9.65 11.19
CA SER A 55 -13.86 -8.49 11.72
C SER A 55 -14.81 -7.32 11.95
N ASP A 56 -14.38 -6.33 12.71
CA ASP A 56 -14.94 -4.98 12.64
C ASP A 56 -14.46 -4.26 11.36
N ILE A 57 -14.83 -2.97 11.18
CA ILE A 57 -14.25 -2.15 10.12
C ILE A 57 -12.79 -1.83 10.46
N SER A 58 -11.90 -2.71 10.03
CA SER A 58 -10.46 -2.58 10.20
C SER A 58 -9.76 -2.59 8.85
N SER A 59 -8.58 -1.96 8.76
CA SER A 59 -7.71 -2.04 7.58
C SER A 59 -7.34 -3.48 7.22
N VAL A 60 -7.34 -4.38 8.22
CA VAL A 60 -7.10 -5.83 8.07
C VAL A 60 -8.10 -6.48 7.11
N VAL A 61 -9.34 -5.96 7.02
CA VAL A 61 -10.34 -6.42 6.04
C VAL A 61 -9.88 -6.19 4.61
N SER A 62 -9.17 -5.08 4.36
CA SER A 62 -8.64 -4.78 3.02
C SER A 62 -7.53 -5.75 2.63
N ASP A 63 -6.69 -6.18 3.59
CA ASP A 63 -5.66 -7.19 3.36
C ASP A 63 -6.28 -8.57 3.09
N TYR A 64 -7.30 -8.96 3.87
CA TYR A 64 -7.99 -10.24 3.68
C TYR A 64 -8.68 -10.33 2.32
N MET A 65 -9.16 -9.21 1.79
CA MET A 65 -9.81 -9.13 0.47
C MET A 65 -8.93 -9.62 -0.67
N ALA A 66 -7.59 -9.58 -0.52
CA ALA A 66 -6.67 -10.16 -1.48
C ALA A 66 -6.87 -11.67 -1.68
N SER A 67 -7.37 -12.38 -0.66
CA SER A 67 -7.69 -13.81 -0.72
C SER A 67 -8.92 -14.11 -1.60
N GLY A 68 -9.86 -13.16 -1.71
CA GLY A 68 -11.17 -13.35 -2.35
C GLY A 68 -12.15 -14.22 -1.55
N LYS A 69 -11.74 -14.71 -0.38
CA LYS A 69 -12.55 -15.57 0.50
C LYS A 69 -13.71 -14.79 1.13
N PRO A 70 -14.81 -15.46 1.53
CA PRO A 70 -15.91 -14.83 2.24
C PRO A 70 -15.45 -14.13 3.52
N TYR A 71 -16.01 -12.96 3.82
CA TYR A 71 -15.77 -12.27 5.08
C TYR A 71 -17.01 -11.49 5.52
N ALA A 72 -17.08 -11.24 6.83
CA ALA A 72 -18.14 -10.49 7.46
C ALA A 72 -17.60 -9.32 8.28
N VAL A 73 -18.39 -8.26 8.34
CA VAL A 73 -18.09 -7.03 9.06
C VAL A 73 -19.18 -6.75 10.10
N THR A 74 -18.80 -6.42 11.33
CA THR A 74 -19.77 -6.15 12.39
C THR A 74 -20.23 -4.70 12.39
N ASP A 75 -21.54 -4.46 12.27
CA ASP A 75 -22.15 -3.14 12.46
C ASP A 75 -22.53 -2.92 13.93
N SER A 76 -21.51 -2.59 14.74
CA SER A 76 -21.71 -2.31 16.16
C SER A 76 -22.53 -1.05 16.44
N ALA A 77 -22.60 -0.13 15.47
CA ALA A 77 -23.35 1.12 15.58
C ALA A 77 -24.84 0.95 15.25
N ALA A 78 -25.26 -0.24 14.80
CA ALA A 78 -26.63 -0.56 14.42
C ALA A 78 -27.22 0.43 13.40
N LEU A 79 -26.40 0.85 12.42
CA LEU A 79 -26.82 1.68 11.29
C LEU A 79 -27.75 0.92 10.34
N GLY A 80 -27.62 -0.40 10.30
CA GLY A 80 -28.30 -1.28 9.36
C GLY A 80 -27.46 -1.51 8.10
N ALA A 81 -27.61 -2.71 7.51
CA ALA A 81 -26.75 -3.17 6.42
C ALA A 81 -26.64 -2.19 5.24
N ASP A 82 -27.78 -1.64 4.78
CA ASP A 82 -27.81 -0.73 3.63
C ASP A 82 -27.04 0.57 3.88
N GLU A 83 -27.24 1.19 5.05
CA GLU A 83 -26.54 2.42 5.42
C GLU A 83 -25.05 2.16 5.67
N PHE A 84 -24.75 1.04 6.32
CA PHE A 84 -23.38 0.61 6.59
C PHE A 84 -22.58 0.40 5.30
N GLN A 85 -23.18 -0.23 4.28
CA GLN A 85 -22.58 -0.43 2.96
C GLN A 85 -22.42 0.87 2.15
N ARG A 86 -23.31 1.85 2.36
CA ARG A 86 -23.15 3.19 1.75
C ARG A 86 -21.93 3.90 2.31
N GLN A 87 -21.74 3.84 3.63
CA GLN A 87 -20.64 4.51 4.32
C GLN A 87 -19.29 3.79 4.15
N ASN A 88 -19.30 2.46 3.96
CA ASN A 88 -18.08 1.65 3.95
C ASN A 88 -17.92 0.85 2.65
N THR A 89 -16.97 1.24 1.81
CA THR A 89 -16.70 0.55 0.54
C THR A 89 -16.37 -0.94 0.74
N ALA A 90 -15.61 -1.29 1.79
CA ALA A 90 -15.27 -2.67 2.12
C ALA A 90 -16.47 -3.52 2.52
N ALA A 91 -17.54 -2.91 3.05
CA ALA A 91 -18.74 -3.62 3.47
C ALA A 91 -19.62 -4.05 2.29
N ARG A 92 -19.45 -3.44 1.10
CA ARG A 92 -20.24 -3.76 -0.10
C ARG A 92 -20.07 -5.19 -0.60
N ALA A 93 -18.97 -5.83 -0.23
CA ALA A 93 -18.66 -7.20 -0.62
C ALA A 93 -18.59 -8.16 0.59
N ALA A 94 -19.13 -7.72 1.72
CA ALA A 94 -19.10 -8.43 3.00
C ALA A 94 -20.52 -8.75 3.48
N THR A 95 -20.66 -9.82 4.26
CA THR A 95 -21.85 -10.00 5.09
C THR A 95 -21.80 -8.98 6.23
N VAL A 96 -22.82 -8.15 6.38
CA VAL A 96 -22.91 -7.20 7.50
C VAL A 96 -23.61 -7.89 8.67
N LEU A 97 -22.89 -8.09 9.78
CA LEU A 97 -23.44 -8.71 10.98
C LEU A 97 -24.07 -7.63 11.86
N SER A 98 -25.34 -7.85 12.21
CA SER A 98 -26.00 -7.10 13.27
C SER A 98 -25.42 -7.45 14.65
N ASN A 99 -25.78 -6.69 15.69
CA ASN A 99 -25.43 -7.03 17.07
C ASN A 99 -25.98 -8.40 17.52
N SER A 100 -27.02 -8.92 16.86
CA SER A 100 -27.54 -10.28 17.09
C SER A 100 -26.84 -11.36 16.27
N ALA A 101 -26.03 -10.99 15.28
CA ALA A 101 -25.29 -11.87 14.38
C ALA A 101 -26.13 -12.97 13.71
N VAL A 102 -27.42 -12.72 13.48
CA VAL A 102 -28.33 -13.67 12.80
C VAL A 102 -27.93 -13.91 11.35
N GLU A 103 -27.15 -12.99 10.77
CA GLU A 103 -26.63 -13.07 9.41
C GLU A 103 -25.41 -14.01 9.30
N LEU A 104 -24.90 -14.56 10.41
CA LEU A 104 -23.74 -15.46 10.40
C LEU A 104 -23.98 -16.72 9.55
N ASP A 105 -25.22 -17.22 9.51
CA ASP A 105 -25.59 -18.35 8.66
C ASP A 105 -25.34 -18.07 7.18
N GLN A 106 -25.48 -16.82 6.74
CA GLN A 106 -25.17 -16.42 5.37
C GLN A 106 -23.68 -16.56 5.05
N LEU A 107 -22.82 -16.17 5.99
CA LEU A 107 -21.36 -16.33 5.84
C LEU A 107 -20.99 -17.81 5.78
N LEU A 108 -21.55 -18.62 6.69
CA LEU A 108 -21.27 -20.06 6.74
C LEU A 108 -21.79 -20.79 5.49
N ALA A 109 -22.94 -20.37 4.94
CA ALA A 109 -23.45 -20.90 3.68
C ALA A 109 -22.49 -20.61 2.52
N ALA A 110 -21.93 -19.40 2.45
CA ALA A 110 -20.94 -19.04 1.43
C ALA A 110 -19.64 -19.86 1.54
N VAL A 111 -19.25 -20.25 2.76
CA VAL A 111 -18.11 -21.15 2.99
C VAL A 111 -18.44 -22.59 2.58
N ALA A 112 -19.61 -23.08 2.97
CA ALA A 112 -20.03 -24.46 2.71
C ALA A 112 -20.33 -24.73 1.23
N SER A 113 -20.85 -23.73 0.52
CA SER A 113 -21.22 -23.79 -0.90
C SER A 113 -20.68 -22.57 -1.66
N PRO A 114 -19.38 -22.53 -2.00
CA PRO A 114 -18.77 -21.40 -2.71
C PRO A 114 -19.43 -21.04 -4.05
N GLU A 115 -20.07 -22.01 -4.70
CA GLU A 115 -20.85 -21.83 -5.92
C GLU A 115 -22.11 -20.98 -5.72
N ASP A 116 -22.68 -20.98 -4.52
CA ASP A 116 -23.90 -20.25 -4.15
C ASP A 116 -23.60 -18.89 -3.49
N ASP A 117 -22.32 -18.54 -3.38
CA ASP A 117 -21.87 -17.29 -2.79
C ASP A 117 -22.25 -16.07 -3.65
N GLN A 118 -23.36 -15.45 -3.26
CA GLN A 118 -23.91 -14.26 -3.91
C GLN A 118 -22.96 -13.05 -3.87
N LEU A 119 -22.04 -12.98 -2.91
CA LEU A 119 -21.11 -11.87 -2.73
C LEU A 119 -19.77 -12.11 -3.44
N ALA A 120 -19.52 -13.30 -4.00
CA ALA A 120 -18.27 -13.60 -4.70
C ALA A 120 -18.01 -12.65 -5.89
N GLY A 121 -19.07 -12.24 -6.60
CA GLY A 121 -18.99 -11.23 -7.67
C GLY A 121 -18.51 -9.88 -7.16
N ALA A 122 -19.21 -9.36 -6.15
CA ALA A 122 -18.85 -8.09 -5.51
C ALA A 122 -17.42 -8.12 -4.94
N ARG A 123 -16.98 -9.24 -4.34
CA ARG A 123 -15.61 -9.39 -3.84
C ARG A 123 -14.58 -9.35 -4.95
N ARG A 124 -14.83 -9.99 -6.09
CA ARG A 124 -13.93 -9.92 -7.25
C ARG A 124 -13.83 -8.51 -7.81
N GLU A 125 -14.97 -7.83 -7.97
CA GLU A 125 -15.02 -6.45 -8.47
C GLU A 125 -14.29 -5.49 -7.54
N LEU A 126 -14.54 -5.60 -6.24
CA LEU A 126 -13.91 -4.75 -5.24
C LEU A 126 -12.41 -5.03 -5.12
N LYS A 127 -11.99 -6.30 -5.14
CA LYS A 127 -10.59 -6.70 -5.20
C LYS A 127 -9.91 -6.09 -6.43
N HIS A 128 -10.55 -6.16 -7.59
CA HIS A 128 -10.00 -5.58 -8.81
C HIS A 128 -9.89 -4.05 -8.72
N TYR A 129 -10.90 -3.38 -8.16
CA TYR A 129 -10.90 -1.93 -7.97
C TYR A 129 -9.77 -1.46 -7.03
N LEU A 130 -9.56 -2.15 -5.91
CA LEU A 130 -8.57 -1.75 -4.90
C LEU A 130 -7.16 -2.24 -5.20
N LEU A 131 -7.02 -3.49 -5.63
CA LEU A 131 -5.72 -4.17 -5.79
C LEU A 131 -5.29 -4.29 -7.25
N GLY A 132 -6.15 -3.95 -8.21
CA GLY A 132 -5.91 -4.16 -9.63
C GLY A 132 -6.05 -5.64 -10.05
N PRO A 133 -5.54 -5.99 -11.25
CA PRO A 133 -5.62 -7.37 -11.73
C PRO A 133 -4.78 -8.33 -10.88
N ASP A 134 -5.17 -9.60 -10.87
CA ASP A 134 -4.42 -10.67 -10.19
C ASP A 134 -3.05 -10.92 -10.84
N ARG A 135 -2.98 -10.75 -12.17
CA ARG A 135 -1.75 -10.92 -12.95
C ARG A 135 -1.56 -9.79 -13.96
N PRO A 136 -0.34 -9.21 -14.06
CA PRO A 136 0.79 -9.38 -13.14
C PRO A 136 0.43 -8.88 -11.74
N SER A 137 0.98 -9.50 -10.69
CA SER A 137 0.68 -9.17 -9.29
C SER A 137 1.00 -7.71 -8.96
N SER A 138 0.40 -7.16 -7.90
CA SER A 138 0.67 -5.79 -7.45
C SER A 138 2.15 -5.56 -7.17
N LEU A 139 2.86 -6.55 -6.62
CA LEU A 139 4.30 -6.47 -6.37
C LEU A 139 5.10 -6.46 -7.68
N GLU A 140 4.75 -7.27 -8.68
CA GLU A 140 5.41 -7.25 -9.99
C GLU A 140 5.20 -5.91 -10.70
N ARG A 141 3.98 -5.36 -10.66
CA ARG A 141 3.66 -4.04 -11.24
C ARG A 141 4.43 -2.94 -10.53
N PHE A 142 4.47 -2.95 -9.21
CA PHE A 142 5.24 -1.99 -8.42
C PHE A 142 6.73 -2.07 -8.76
N ASN A 143 7.32 -3.28 -8.74
CA ASN A 143 8.72 -3.49 -9.09
C ASN A 143 9.03 -3.02 -10.52
N SER A 144 8.10 -3.23 -11.46
CA SER A 144 8.24 -2.72 -12.83
C SER A 144 8.22 -1.20 -12.87
N ALA A 145 7.29 -0.55 -12.15
CA ALA A 145 7.20 0.90 -12.09
C ALA A 145 8.46 1.53 -11.47
N VAL A 146 8.99 0.93 -10.39
CA VAL A 146 10.25 1.37 -9.77
C VAL A 146 11.41 1.29 -10.75
N ARG A 147 11.55 0.18 -11.49
CA ARG A 147 12.60 0.04 -12.52
C ARG A 147 12.46 1.08 -13.64
N THR A 148 11.23 1.36 -14.09
CA THR A 148 10.97 2.40 -15.08
C THR A 148 11.38 3.78 -14.56
N LEU A 149 10.99 4.11 -13.32
CA LEU A 149 11.34 5.38 -12.69
C LEU A 149 12.86 5.54 -12.54
N GLN A 150 13.56 4.49 -12.15
CA GLN A 150 15.01 4.47 -12.07
C GLN A 150 15.65 4.78 -13.44
N ALA A 151 15.20 4.13 -14.52
CA ALA A 151 15.73 4.37 -15.86
C ALA A 151 15.54 5.83 -16.32
N VAL A 152 14.38 6.42 -16.02
CA VAL A 152 14.10 7.85 -16.30
C VAL A 152 15.04 8.75 -15.51
N ALA A 153 15.22 8.48 -14.21
CA ALA A 153 16.10 9.26 -13.35
C ALA A 153 17.56 9.21 -13.81
N GLU A 154 18.05 8.03 -14.20
CA GLU A 154 19.40 7.84 -14.73
C GLU A 154 19.61 8.59 -16.05
N ALA A 155 18.63 8.53 -16.96
CA ALA A 155 18.70 9.27 -18.23
C ALA A 155 18.75 10.79 -18.01
N ARG A 156 17.91 11.31 -17.10
CA ARG A 156 17.93 12.72 -16.71
C ARG A 156 19.28 13.11 -16.11
N ASN A 157 19.81 12.31 -15.19
CA ASN A 157 21.08 12.60 -14.51
C ASN A 157 22.25 12.60 -15.50
N ARG A 158 22.27 11.69 -16.48
CA ARG A 158 23.25 11.72 -17.58
C ARG A 158 23.15 13.00 -18.41
N GLY A 159 21.93 13.43 -18.76
CA GLY A 159 21.71 14.66 -19.52
C GLY A 159 22.10 15.94 -18.75
N VAL A 160 21.92 15.97 -17.43
CA VAL A 160 22.42 17.07 -16.58
C VAL A 160 23.95 17.06 -16.54
N ALA A 161 24.57 15.90 -16.30
CA ALA A 161 26.02 15.78 -16.26
C ALA A 161 26.69 16.21 -17.57
N GLN A 162 26.07 15.91 -18.72
CA GLN A 162 26.52 16.38 -20.04
C GLN A 162 26.47 17.91 -20.14
N ARG A 163 25.34 18.55 -19.78
CA ARG A 163 25.21 20.01 -19.83
C ARG A 163 26.15 20.76 -18.86
N THR A 164 26.40 20.20 -17.68
CA THR A 164 27.31 20.79 -16.70
C THR A 164 28.78 20.54 -17.06
N GLY A 165 29.09 19.42 -17.73
CA GLY A 165 30.44 19.11 -18.23
C GLY A 165 30.80 19.86 -19.53
N GLU A 166 29.80 20.30 -20.30
CA GLU A 166 29.98 21.09 -21.53
C GLU A 166 30.02 22.61 -21.30
N GLN A 167 29.79 23.12 -20.09
CA GLN A 167 30.12 24.51 -19.78
C GLN A 167 31.64 24.67 -19.82
N PRO A 168 32.21 25.41 -20.79
CA PRO A 168 33.61 25.76 -20.74
C PRO A 168 33.81 26.57 -19.47
N ALA A 169 34.79 26.21 -18.65
CA ALA A 169 35.29 27.13 -17.65
C ALA A 169 35.81 28.36 -18.40
N GLU A 170 34.99 29.41 -18.49
CA GLU A 170 35.47 30.70 -19.00
C GLU A 170 36.68 31.10 -18.16
N PRO A 171 37.83 31.39 -18.77
CA PRO A 171 38.99 31.82 -18.02
C PRO A 171 38.62 33.14 -17.34
N ARG A 172 38.54 33.12 -16.01
CA ARG A 172 38.33 34.31 -15.20
C ARG A 172 39.41 35.32 -15.60
N PRO A 173 39.06 36.52 -16.11
CA PRO A 173 40.05 37.49 -16.49
C PRO A 173 40.89 37.82 -15.25
N ALA A 174 42.22 37.81 -15.43
CA ALA A 174 43.16 38.15 -14.38
C ALA A 174 42.78 39.53 -13.81
N ALA A 175 42.70 39.62 -12.48
CA ALA A 175 42.53 40.88 -11.79
C ALA A 175 43.68 41.82 -12.18
N GLY A 176 43.39 42.80 -13.04
CA GLY A 176 44.23 43.96 -13.25
C GLY A 176 44.24 44.82 -11.97
N PRO A 177 45.29 45.60 -11.74
CA PRO A 177 45.53 46.25 -10.46
C PRO A 177 44.44 47.29 -10.15
N SER A 178 44.08 47.29 -8.86
CA SER A 178 43.23 48.24 -8.15
C SER A 178 43.43 49.70 -8.57
N GLY A 179 42.35 50.33 -9.05
CA GLY A 179 42.16 51.77 -9.06
C GLY A 179 40.85 52.08 -8.32
N ASP A 180 40.96 52.78 -7.19
CA ASP A 180 39.87 53.20 -6.32
C ASP A 180 39.02 54.35 -6.92
N PRO A 181 37.85 54.66 -6.34
CA PRO A 181 36.63 55.00 -7.08
C PRO A 181 36.39 56.51 -7.24
N ALA A 182 35.54 56.87 -8.19
CA ALA A 182 34.85 58.16 -8.20
C ALA A 182 33.36 57.92 -8.41
N GLU A 183 32.60 58.42 -7.44
CA GLU A 183 31.14 58.47 -7.34
C GLU A 183 30.51 59.20 -8.53
N GLU A 184 29.37 58.71 -9.02
CA GLU A 184 28.30 59.63 -9.38
C GLU A 184 26.93 59.00 -9.15
N ILE A 185 26.13 59.81 -8.48
CA ILE A 185 24.80 59.62 -7.90
C ILE A 185 23.78 60.14 -8.92
N ALA A 186 22.69 59.41 -9.15
CA ALA A 186 21.44 60.00 -9.61
C ALA A 186 20.24 59.18 -9.16
N GLU A 187 19.35 59.89 -8.48
CA GLU A 187 18.19 59.47 -7.70
C GLU A 187 16.94 59.14 -8.55
N ALA A 188 16.13 58.21 -8.01
CA ALA A 188 14.65 58.19 -7.88
C ALA A 188 13.77 58.25 -9.16
N GLU A 189 12.57 57.64 -9.27
CA GLU A 189 11.47 57.43 -8.32
C GLU A 189 10.61 56.18 -8.64
N GLU A 190 9.95 55.69 -7.58
CA GLU A 190 8.68 54.96 -7.38
C GLU A 190 7.84 54.46 -8.58
N THR A 191 7.20 53.28 -8.50
CA THR A 191 5.86 53.14 -7.86
C THR A 191 5.38 51.68 -7.72
N ASN A 192 4.70 51.41 -6.59
CA ASN A 192 3.63 50.42 -6.27
C ASN A 192 3.69 48.99 -6.84
N GLY A 193 3.53 47.90 -6.09
CA GLY A 193 2.74 47.70 -4.86
C GLY A 193 1.69 46.60 -5.14
N SER A 194 1.73 45.48 -4.40
CA SER A 194 0.53 44.74 -3.94
C SER A 194 0.93 43.56 -3.06
N GLU A 195 0.48 43.63 -1.80
CA GLU A 195 0.50 42.58 -0.79
C GLU A 195 -0.36 41.37 -1.17
N ALA A 196 0.00 40.22 -0.58
CA ALA A 196 -0.83 39.02 -0.48
C ALA A 196 -1.33 38.87 0.96
N PRO A 197 -2.61 38.52 1.21
CA PRO A 197 -3.09 38.26 2.55
C PRO A 197 -2.89 36.79 2.93
N VAL A 198 -2.51 36.57 4.19
CA VAL A 198 -2.58 35.30 4.92
C VAL A 198 -3.79 35.35 5.84
N ALA A 199 -4.64 34.35 5.77
CA ALA A 199 -5.60 33.93 6.79
C ALA A 199 -5.91 32.45 6.50
N GLY A 200 -6.10 31.55 7.44
CA GLY A 200 -6.24 31.58 8.89
C GLY A 200 -6.69 30.17 9.29
#